data_AF-A0A2G9HNJ4-F1
#
_entry.id   AF-A0A2G9HNJ4-F1
#
_cell.length_a   1.000
_cell.length_b   1.000
_cell.length_c   1.000
_cell.angle_alpha   90.00
_cell.angle_beta   90.00
_cell.angle_gamma   90.00
#
_symmetry.space_group_name_H-M   'P 1'
#
loop_
_entity.id
_entity.type
_entity.pdbx_description
1 polymer ?
#
loop_
_entity_poly.entity_id
_entity_poly.type
_entity_poly.pdbx_seq_one_letter_code
_entity_poly.pdbx_strand_id
1 'polypeptide(L)'
;MSGCLKLLPSEELERLEISNDMDSRSPIKELVYATESDRTSTEGIFNLSTVYLEGARFNLFTGNQTLEQREQTFKVTERAEVHCGFYSKRGGFRVSDEDKSYMLTCKVVVSTCAFGGGDDLYQPIGMSETSLQKVCYVAFWDEITLAAQEAQGNKVDDSHFIGKWRIIIVRDLPFRDQRLNGKIPKMLPHRLFPNSRYSIWVDSKSQFRRDPLGVLEALLWRSNHELAISEHGARSSVYDEAKAVVKKNKATPEEVKVQLTQYHQDGLPEDKRFNGKKALAEASIIVRKHTPTTNLFMCLWFNEVVRFTSRDQLSFPYVLWRLKGLNRINMFPVCTRKDLVNSMGHIRKAKPLTNSK
;
A
#
# COMPACT_ATOMS: atom_id res chain seq x y z
N MET A 1 -28.27 -16.31 0.05
CA MET A 1 -27.56 -15.69 -1.08
C MET A 1 -26.10 -16.13 -1.03
N SER A 2 -25.61 -16.82 -2.05
CA SER A 2 -24.17 -17.16 -2.14
C SER A 2 -23.34 -15.88 -2.21
N GLY A 3 -22.23 -15.81 -1.48
CA GLY A 3 -21.31 -14.66 -1.53
C GLY A 3 -20.75 -14.42 -2.94
N CYS A 4 -20.31 -13.19 -3.21
CA CYS A 4 -19.64 -12.81 -4.46
C CYS A 4 -18.28 -13.48 -4.63
N LEU A 5 -17.60 -13.82 -3.53
CA LEU A 5 -16.33 -14.55 -3.56
C LEU A 5 -16.54 -16.04 -3.32
N LYS A 6 -16.17 -16.87 -4.31
CA LYS A 6 -16.14 -18.33 -4.20
C LYS A 6 -14.73 -18.82 -3.89
N LEU A 7 -14.50 -19.17 -2.63
CA LEU A 7 -13.26 -19.82 -2.19
C LEU A 7 -13.33 -21.33 -2.41
N LEU A 8 -12.17 -21.98 -2.40
CA LEU A 8 -12.09 -23.44 -2.32
C LEU A 8 -12.73 -23.95 -1.01
N PRO A 9 -13.23 -25.20 -0.99
CA PRO A 9 -13.64 -25.87 0.23
C PRO A 9 -12.51 -25.96 1.25
N SER A 10 -12.84 -26.05 2.54
CA SER A 10 -11.86 -26.09 3.62
C SER A 10 -10.86 -27.23 3.46
N GLU A 11 -11.29 -28.43 3.02
CA GLU A 11 -10.39 -29.57 2.84
C GLU A 11 -9.33 -29.35 1.76
N GLU A 12 -9.67 -28.56 0.72
CA GLU A 12 -8.73 -28.19 -0.35
C GLU A 12 -7.78 -27.08 0.10
N LEU A 13 -8.27 -26.13 0.90
CA LEU A 13 -7.43 -25.06 1.48
C LEU A 13 -6.34 -25.61 2.39
N GLU A 14 -6.65 -26.64 3.19
CA GLU A 14 -5.66 -27.31 4.05
C GLU A 14 -4.56 -28.04 3.26
N ARG A 15 -4.79 -28.34 1.97
CA ARG A 15 -3.80 -28.98 1.09
C ARG A 15 -3.14 -27.99 0.13
N LEU A 16 -3.48 -26.71 0.23
CA LEU A 16 -3.06 -25.73 -0.74
C LEU A 16 -1.58 -25.38 -0.52
N GLU A 17 -0.79 -25.51 -1.58
CA GLU A 17 0.60 -25.12 -1.59
C GLU A 17 0.79 -23.72 -2.19
N ILE A 18 1.76 -22.99 -1.66
CA ILE A 18 2.12 -21.68 -2.20
C ILE A 18 2.74 -21.91 -3.58
N SER A 19 2.10 -21.38 -4.62
CA SER A 19 2.58 -21.52 -5.99
C SER A 19 4.05 -21.13 -6.14
N ASN A 20 4.82 -22.01 -6.77
CA ASN A 20 6.22 -21.80 -7.16
C ASN A 20 6.40 -21.06 -8.48
N ASP A 21 5.31 -20.57 -9.06
CA ASP A 21 5.32 -20.01 -10.41
C ASP A 21 6.12 -18.70 -10.49
N MET A 22 7.36 -18.81 -10.96
CA MET A 22 8.31 -17.72 -11.17
C MET A 22 8.09 -17.02 -12.52
N ASP A 23 7.20 -17.53 -13.37
CA ASP A 23 6.98 -16.99 -14.71
C ASP A 23 6.19 -15.69 -14.64
N SER A 24 6.90 -14.59 -14.41
CA SER A 24 6.40 -13.27 -14.77
C SER A 24 6.70 -13.07 -16.25
N ARG A 25 5.65 -13.03 -17.09
CA ARG A 25 5.72 -12.47 -18.46
C ARG A 25 5.89 -10.94 -18.40
N SER A 26 6.75 -10.48 -17.50
CA SER A 26 7.00 -9.07 -17.26
C SER A 26 7.89 -8.52 -18.36
N PRO A 27 7.57 -7.36 -18.94
CA PRO A 27 8.52 -6.65 -19.78
C PRO A 27 9.71 -6.09 -18.98
N ILE A 28 9.64 -6.10 -17.64
CA ILE A 28 10.70 -5.64 -16.74
C ILE A 28 11.43 -6.87 -16.21
N LYS A 29 12.65 -7.07 -16.69
CA LYS A 29 13.54 -8.15 -16.26
C LYS A 29 14.25 -7.80 -14.95
N GLU A 30 14.56 -6.53 -14.76
CA GLU A 30 15.30 -6.03 -13.60
C GLU A 30 14.67 -4.74 -13.06
N LEU A 31 14.31 -4.73 -11.77
CA LEU A 31 13.83 -3.53 -11.08
C LEU A 31 14.84 -3.15 -10.01
N VAL A 32 15.44 -1.96 -10.15
CA VAL A 32 16.43 -1.40 -9.22
C VAL A 32 15.77 -0.28 -8.42
N TYR A 33 15.99 -0.29 -7.10
CA TYR A 33 15.51 0.78 -6.22
C TYR A 33 16.60 1.82 -6.03
N ALA A 34 16.33 3.07 -6.37
CA ALA A 34 17.29 4.17 -6.22
C ALA A 34 17.66 4.40 -4.73
N THR A 35 18.93 4.67 -4.48
CA THR A 35 19.52 4.89 -3.15
C THR A 35 20.41 6.14 -3.10
N GLU A 36 20.70 6.64 -1.90
CA GLU A 36 21.55 7.82 -1.69
C GLU A 36 22.96 7.67 -2.28
N SER A 37 23.50 6.45 -2.33
CA SER A 37 24.81 6.15 -2.93
C SER A 37 24.84 6.31 -4.46
N ASP A 38 23.68 6.37 -5.12
CA ASP A 38 23.58 6.44 -6.58
C ASP A 38 23.73 7.87 -7.11
N ARG A 39 23.93 8.89 -6.25
CA ARG A 39 24.06 10.30 -6.66
C ARG A 39 25.43 10.91 -6.33
N THR A 40 26.13 11.31 -7.38
CA THR A 40 26.97 12.52 -7.38
C THR A 40 26.05 13.74 -7.46
N SER A 41 26.26 14.73 -6.59
CA SER A 41 25.46 15.94 -6.43
C SER A 41 25.12 16.65 -7.75
N THR A 42 23.84 16.72 -8.10
CA THR A 42 23.30 17.71 -9.04
C THR A 42 22.01 18.29 -8.47
N GLU A 43 22.06 19.59 -8.16
CA GLU A 43 20.93 20.41 -7.73
C GLU A 43 19.94 20.55 -8.90
N GLY A 44 18.86 19.78 -8.88
CA GLY A 44 17.76 19.91 -9.83
C GLY A 44 16.79 21.02 -9.43
N ILE A 45 16.25 21.74 -10.41
CA ILE A 45 15.25 22.80 -10.20
C ILE A 45 13.94 22.17 -9.67
N PHE A 46 13.60 22.44 -8.41
CA PHE A 46 12.35 22.03 -7.78
C PHE A 46 11.25 23.05 -8.09
N ASN A 47 10.42 22.80 -9.11
CA ASN A 47 9.23 23.62 -9.37
C ASN A 47 8.07 23.25 -8.42
N LEU A 48 8.23 23.54 -7.13
CA LEU A 48 7.16 23.49 -6.13
C LEU A 48 7.22 24.80 -5.31
N SER A 49 6.07 25.39 -4.96
CA SER A 49 6.04 26.57 -4.09
C SER A 49 6.69 26.25 -2.74
N THR A 50 7.37 27.22 -2.13
CA THR A 50 8.11 27.07 -0.86
C THR A 50 7.26 26.45 0.26
N VAL A 51 5.96 26.73 0.28
CA VAL A 51 4.96 26.15 1.21
C VAL A 51 4.80 24.62 1.05
N TYR A 52 4.97 24.10 -0.17
CA TYR A 52 4.86 22.68 -0.50
C TYR A 52 6.18 21.92 -0.23
N LEU A 53 7.31 22.62 -0.26
CA LEU A 53 8.64 22.13 0.15
C LEU A 53 8.79 22.09 1.68
N GLU A 54 8.24 23.07 2.41
CA GLU A 54 8.23 23.10 3.88
C GLU A 54 7.37 21.98 4.50
N GLY A 55 6.45 21.40 3.72
CA GLY A 55 5.52 20.36 4.12
C GLY A 55 6.11 18.95 4.28
N ALA A 56 7.35 18.75 4.72
CA ALA A 56 7.93 17.48 5.22
C ALA A 56 7.73 16.16 4.38
N ARG A 57 7.25 16.23 3.13
CA ARG A 57 6.96 15.05 2.28
C ARG A 57 8.15 14.62 1.43
N PHE A 58 9.02 15.56 1.10
CA PHE A 58 10.30 15.31 0.44
C PHE A 58 11.37 15.24 1.52
N ASN A 59 12.00 14.07 1.65
CA ASN A 59 12.97 13.79 2.70
C ASN A 59 13.93 12.66 2.27
N LEU A 60 14.86 12.32 3.16
CA LEU A 60 15.83 11.25 2.95
C LEU A 60 15.20 9.84 2.82
N PHE A 61 13.93 9.66 3.20
CA PHE A 61 13.21 8.40 2.94
C PHE A 61 12.85 8.25 1.46
N THR A 62 12.45 9.34 0.82
CA THR A 62 11.91 9.32 -0.56
C THR A 62 12.92 9.78 -1.62
N GLY A 63 14.02 10.43 -1.22
CA GLY A 63 15.14 10.79 -2.11
C GLY A 63 14.92 12.02 -2.99
N ASN A 64 13.89 12.81 -2.70
CA ASN A 64 13.60 14.08 -3.40
C ASN A 64 13.61 13.95 -4.93
N GLN A 65 12.81 13.02 -5.46
CA GLN A 65 12.70 12.79 -6.90
C GLN A 65 12.28 14.09 -7.63
N THR A 66 12.97 14.47 -8.71
CA THR A 66 12.59 15.61 -9.56
C THR A 66 11.41 15.26 -10.49
N LEU A 67 10.80 16.26 -11.13
CA LEU A 67 9.75 16.01 -12.15
C LEU A 67 10.32 15.29 -13.37
N GLU A 68 11.54 15.62 -13.80
CA GLU A 68 12.19 14.91 -14.89
C GLU A 68 12.41 13.43 -14.54
N GLN A 69 12.95 13.15 -13.35
CA GLN A 69 13.12 11.77 -12.89
C GLN A 69 11.79 11.04 -12.78
N ARG A 70 10.73 11.70 -12.30
CA ARG A 70 9.37 11.16 -12.31
C ARG A 70 8.97 10.76 -13.74
N GLU A 71 9.14 11.63 -14.72
CA GLU A 71 8.80 11.33 -16.11
C GLU A 71 9.60 10.15 -16.69
N GLN A 72 10.88 10.04 -16.36
CA GLN A 72 11.70 8.90 -16.78
C GLN A 72 11.21 7.59 -16.14
N THR A 73 10.80 7.59 -14.86
CA THR A 73 10.34 6.35 -14.19
C THR A 73 9.06 5.74 -14.77
N PHE A 74 8.28 6.51 -15.55
CA PHE A 74 7.12 6.00 -16.27
C PHE A 74 7.45 5.44 -17.67
N LYS A 75 8.70 5.61 -18.16
CA LYS A 75 9.18 4.99 -19.39
C LYS A 75 9.67 3.58 -19.06
N VAL A 76 8.80 2.60 -19.27
CA VAL A 76 9.10 1.21 -18.91
C VAL A 76 10.08 0.58 -19.88
N THR A 77 11.24 0.20 -19.36
CA THR A 77 12.36 -0.48 -20.03
C THR A 77 12.57 -1.87 -19.40
N GLU A 78 13.39 -2.73 -20.02
CA GLU A 78 13.70 -4.05 -19.45
C GLU A 78 14.40 -3.95 -18.08
N ARG A 79 15.23 -2.92 -17.89
CA ARG A 79 15.82 -2.53 -16.61
C ARG A 79 15.23 -1.19 -16.19
N ALA A 80 14.47 -1.17 -15.10
CA ALA A 80 13.83 0.03 -14.59
C ALA A 80 14.44 0.42 -13.24
N GLU A 81 14.83 1.69 -13.08
CA GLU A 81 15.26 2.25 -11.81
C GLU A 81 14.17 3.17 -11.25
N VAL A 82 13.84 3.05 -9.96
CA VAL A 82 12.73 3.81 -9.36
C VAL A 82 13.00 4.21 -7.91
N HIS A 83 12.62 5.44 -7.54
CA HIS A 83 12.54 5.84 -6.13
C HIS A 83 11.39 5.07 -5.48
N CYS A 84 11.59 4.40 -4.35
CA CYS A 84 10.55 3.54 -3.79
C CYS A 84 10.57 3.49 -2.26
N GLY A 85 10.78 4.64 -1.62
CA GLY A 85 11.07 4.71 -0.18
C GLY A 85 12.43 4.10 0.17
N PHE A 86 12.81 4.18 1.44
CA PHE A 86 14.09 3.67 1.96
C PHE A 86 15.31 4.13 1.13
N TYR A 87 15.26 5.35 0.60
CA TYR A 87 16.32 5.90 -0.25
C TYR A 87 17.64 6.06 0.51
N SER A 88 17.57 6.57 1.75
CA SER A 88 18.70 6.65 2.68
C SER A 88 18.43 5.82 3.93
N LYS A 89 19.49 5.23 4.49
CA LYS A 89 19.45 4.60 5.83
C LYS A 89 19.06 5.58 6.93
N ARG A 90 19.30 6.88 6.72
CA ARG A 90 18.90 7.98 7.63
C ARG A 90 17.47 8.48 7.38
N GLY A 91 16.75 7.86 6.45
CA GLY A 91 15.39 8.26 6.08
C GLY A 91 14.32 7.94 7.11
N GLY A 92 14.60 7.12 8.13
CA GLY A 92 13.62 6.71 9.14
C GLY A 92 12.90 5.41 8.78
N PHE A 93 11.72 5.20 9.37
CA PHE A 93 10.99 3.92 9.38
C PHE A 93 11.85 2.78 9.96
N ARG A 94 12.38 2.99 11.17
CA ARG A 94 13.25 2.03 11.85
C ARG A 94 12.44 0.91 12.49
N VAL A 95 12.85 -0.31 12.21
CA VAL A 95 12.32 -1.56 12.79
C VAL A 95 13.46 -2.28 13.50
N SER A 96 13.16 -3.03 14.56
CA SER A 96 14.16 -3.82 15.31
C SER A 96 14.83 -4.88 14.42
N ASP A 97 16.05 -5.31 14.74
CA ASP A 97 16.74 -6.34 13.95
C ASP A 97 16.08 -7.72 14.11
N GLU A 98 15.45 -7.98 15.26
CA GLU A 98 14.63 -9.16 15.48
C GLU A 98 13.42 -9.17 14.53
N ASP A 99 12.68 -8.05 14.44
CA ASP A 99 11.53 -7.94 13.55
C ASP A 99 11.94 -7.99 12.08
N LYS A 100 13.07 -7.37 11.70
CA LYS A 100 13.62 -7.53 10.34
C LYS A 100 13.89 -8.99 10.03
N SER A 101 14.48 -9.73 10.98
CA SER A 101 14.76 -11.16 10.83
C SER A 101 13.46 -11.96 10.67
N TYR A 102 12.43 -11.67 11.46
CA TYR A 102 11.09 -12.27 11.30
C TYR A 102 10.51 -11.97 9.91
N MET A 103 10.53 -10.70 9.47
CA MET A 103 10.00 -10.26 8.18
C MET A 103 10.70 -10.95 6.99
N LEU A 104 11.97 -11.31 7.13
CA LEU A 104 12.72 -12.08 6.12
C LEU A 104 12.24 -13.53 5.97
N THR A 105 11.56 -14.10 6.97
CA THR A 105 11.06 -15.48 6.89
C THR A 105 9.73 -15.58 6.13
N CYS A 106 8.99 -14.48 6.04
CA CYS A 106 7.64 -14.46 5.50
C CYS A 106 7.59 -14.67 3.98
N LYS A 107 6.99 -15.79 3.53
CA LYS A 107 6.69 -16.05 2.11
C LYS A 107 5.37 -15.45 1.66
N VAL A 108 4.37 -15.47 2.53
CA VAL A 108 3.09 -14.80 2.36
C VAL A 108 2.85 -13.94 3.58
N VAL A 109 2.36 -12.71 3.38
CA VAL A 109 2.07 -11.80 4.49
C VAL A 109 0.70 -11.16 4.37
N VAL A 110 -0.10 -11.24 5.44
CA VAL A 110 -1.25 -10.36 5.66
C VAL A 110 -0.75 -9.24 6.56
N SER A 111 -0.94 -7.97 6.15
CA SER A 111 -0.45 -6.84 6.93
C SER A 111 -1.49 -5.73 7.10
N THR A 112 -1.47 -5.10 8.27
CA THR A 112 -2.20 -3.87 8.59
C THR A 112 -1.27 -2.86 9.28
N CYS A 113 -1.72 -1.62 9.50
CA CYS A 113 -1.00 -0.68 10.35
C CYS A 113 -1.94 0.29 11.05
N ALA A 114 -1.52 0.77 12.21
CA ALA A 114 -2.11 1.92 12.86
C ALA A 114 -0.98 2.81 13.39
N PHE A 115 -1.02 4.08 13.04
CA PHE A 115 -0.06 5.08 13.53
C PHE A 115 -0.83 6.24 14.16
N GLY A 116 -0.33 6.76 15.28
CA GLY A 116 -0.98 7.81 16.06
C GLY A 116 -2.22 7.38 16.86
N GLY A 117 -2.41 6.07 17.10
CA GLY A 117 -3.43 5.52 18.00
C GLY A 117 -4.89 5.68 17.55
N GLY A 118 -5.13 5.71 16.23
CA GLY A 118 -6.46 6.02 15.67
C GLY A 118 -7.46 4.85 15.64
N ASP A 119 -6.99 3.62 15.44
CA ASP A 119 -7.82 2.44 15.18
C ASP A 119 -7.42 1.26 16.09
N ASP A 120 -8.36 0.34 16.32
CA ASP A 120 -8.12 -0.92 17.05
C ASP A 120 -7.60 -2.02 16.14
N LEU A 121 -7.12 -3.08 16.78
CA LEU A 121 -6.60 -4.28 16.11
C LEU A 121 -7.63 -5.41 16.12
N TYR A 122 -8.35 -5.53 15.01
CA TYR A 122 -9.29 -6.64 14.82
C TYR A 122 -8.56 -7.93 14.43
N GLN A 123 -8.84 -9.00 15.17
CA GLN A 123 -8.27 -10.33 14.89
C GLN A 123 -8.81 -10.89 13.56
N PRO A 124 -7.96 -11.50 12.71
CA PRO A 124 -8.43 -12.18 11.52
C PRO A 124 -9.23 -13.43 11.90
N ILE A 125 -10.31 -13.65 11.17
CA ILE A 125 -11.26 -14.76 11.38
C ILE A 125 -11.42 -15.61 10.12
N GLY A 126 -11.66 -16.91 10.30
CA GLY A 126 -11.82 -17.85 9.19
C GLY A 126 -10.51 -18.21 8.48
N MET A 127 -9.40 -18.28 9.23
CA MET A 127 -8.13 -18.83 8.74
C MET A 127 -8.11 -20.34 8.98
N SER A 128 -7.67 -21.12 8.00
CA SER A 128 -7.33 -22.55 8.15
C SER A 128 -6.07 -22.75 9.01
N GLU A 129 -5.86 -23.95 9.52
CA GLU A 129 -4.63 -24.28 10.26
C GLU A 129 -3.40 -24.13 9.37
N THR A 130 -3.51 -24.61 8.12
CA THR A 130 -2.47 -24.45 7.09
C THR A 130 -2.11 -22.99 6.84
N SER A 131 -3.11 -22.09 6.74
CA SER A 131 -2.83 -20.66 6.60
C SER A 131 -2.12 -20.07 7.81
N LEU A 132 -2.49 -20.48 9.03
CA LEU A 132 -1.83 -20.01 10.25
C LEU A 132 -0.35 -20.43 10.33
N GLN A 133 0.03 -21.54 9.69
CA GLN A 133 1.42 -22.00 9.61
C GLN A 133 2.20 -21.35 8.46
N LYS A 134 1.55 -21.12 7.31
CA LYS A 134 2.21 -20.67 6.07
C LYS A 134 2.23 -19.15 5.87
N VAL A 135 1.39 -18.41 6.60
CA VAL A 135 1.17 -16.97 6.39
C VAL A 135 1.57 -16.17 7.63
N CYS A 136 2.42 -15.16 7.43
CA CYS A 136 2.70 -14.17 8.47
C CYS A 136 1.54 -13.18 8.59
N TYR A 137 1.15 -12.83 9.81
CA TYR A 137 0.18 -11.78 10.08
C TYR A 137 0.90 -10.66 10.85
N VAL A 138 1.04 -9.50 10.23
CA VAL A 138 1.85 -8.40 10.78
C VAL A 138 1.02 -7.11 10.94
N ALA A 139 1.08 -6.51 12.12
CA ALA A 139 0.54 -5.18 12.37
C ALA A 139 1.68 -4.19 12.69
N PHE A 140 1.81 -3.14 11.90
CA PHE A 140 2.80 -2.08 12.13
C PHE A 140 2.22 -0.97 13.01
N TRP A 141 2.87 -0.68 14.13
CA TRP A 141 2.47 0.36 15.08
C TRP A 141 3.59 1.36 15.33
N ASP A 142 3.24 2.56 15.79
CA ASP A 142 4.17 3.47 16.44
C ASP A 142 4.03 3.39 17.96
N GLU A 143 4.95 4.01 18.70
CA GLU A 143 4.92 4.01 20.16
C GLU A 143 3.65 4.67 20.73
N ILE A 144 3.07 5.63 20.01
CA ILE A 144 1.77 6.25 20.36
C ILE A 144 0.65 5.21 20.30
N THR A 145 0.61 4.41 19.24
CA THR A 145 -0.40 3.36 19.07
C THR A 145 -0.23 2.26 20.09
N LEU A 146 1.01 1.84 20.36
CA LEU A 146 1.33 0.86 21.40
C LEU A 146 0.76 1.31 22.76
N ALA A 147 1.10 2.51 23.22
CA ALA A 147 0.61 3.04 24.49
C ALA A 147 -0.92 3.17 24.54
N ALA A 148 -1.54 3.56 23.41
CA ALA A 148 -3.00 3.68 23.32
C ALA A 148 -3.72 2.33 23.37
N GLN A 149 -3.10 1.26 22.88
CA GLN A 149 -3.63 -0.10 22.89
C GLN A 149 -3.42 -0.77 24.26
N GLU A 150 -2.26 -0.58 24.88
CA GLU A 150 -1.98 -1.07 26.24
C GLU A 150 -2.94 -0.45 27.27
N ALA A 151 -3.24 0.85 27.15
CA ALA A 151 -4.22 1.53 28.00
C ALA A 151 -5.64 0.98 27.87
N GLN A 152 -5.95 0.26 26.78
CA GLN A 152 -7.23 -0.42 26.57
C GLN A 152 -7.18 -1.91 26.94
N GLY A 153 -6.05 -2.39 27.47
CA GLY A 153 -5.85 -3.78 27.86
C GLY A 153 -5.32 -4.69 26.74
N ASN A 154 -5.06 -4.14 25.54
CA ASN A 154 -4.46 -4.89 24.43
C ASN A 154 -2.95 -4.90 24.60
N LYS A 155 -2.44 -5.85 25.39
CA LYS A 155 -1.01 -6.01 25.68
C LYS A 155 -0.35 -6.92 24.67
N VAL A 156 0.81 -6.49 24.17
CA VAL A 156 1.71 -7.32 23.37
C VAL A 156 2.36 -8.34 24.30
N ASP A 157 2.35 -9.62 23.93
CA ASP A 157 3.04 -10.66 24.69
C ASP A 157 4.56 -10.65 24.50
N ASP A 158 5.28 -11.46 25.28
CA ASP A 158 6.74 -11.56 25.24
C ASP A 158 7.28 -12.05 23.88
N SER A 159 6.43 -12.65 23.04
CA SER A 159 6.78 -13.10 21.67
C SER A 159 6.46 -12.04 20.60
N HIS A 160 6.05 -10.84 21.03
CA HIS A 160 5.62 -9.71 20.22
C HIS A 160 4.27 -9.93 19.50
N PHE A 161 3.36 -10.74 20.05
CA PHE A 161 2.05 -11.00 19.45
C PHE A 161 0.88 -10.41 20.24
N ILE A 162 -0.20 -10.13 19.50
CA ILE A 162 -1.55 -9.99 20.04
C ILE A 162 -2.46 -10.90 19.21
N GLY A 163 -2.84 -12.04 19.79
CA GLY A 163 -3.56 -13.08 19.07
C GLY A 163 -2.76 -13.57 17.87
N LYS A 164 -3.31 -13.44 16.65
CA LYS A 164 -2.62 -13.87 15.42
C LYS A 164 -1.59 -12.87 14.92
N TRP A 165 -1.68 -11.60 15.32
CA TRP A 165 -0.85 -10.53 14.77
C TRP A 165 0.50 -10.45 15.50
N ARG A 166 1.60 -10.52 14.76
CA ARG A 166 2.90 -10.00 15.24
C ARG A 166 2.86 -8.48 15.17
N ILE A 167 3.15 -7.84 16.29
CA ILE A 167 3.21 -6.39 16.42
C ILE A 167 4.63 -5.93 16.16
N ILE A 168 4.81 -5.11 15.11
CA ILE A 168 6.09 -4.52 14.76
C ILE A 168 6.05 -3.04 15.09
N ILE A 169 6.89 -2.61 16.04
CA ILE A 169 7.00 -1.21 16.45
C ILE A 169 7.96 -0.48 15.51
N VAL A 170 7.43 0.53 14.83
CA VAL A 170 8.14 1.41 13.91
C VAL A 170 8.53 2.70 14.65
N ARG A 171 9.82 3.02 14.61
CA ARG A 171 10.40 4.26 15.13
C ARG A 171 10.81 5.18 13.98
N ASP A 172 11.00 6.47 14.30
CA ASP A 172 11.42 7.51 13.36
C ASP A 172 10.57 7.54 12.09
N LEU A 173 9.26 7.68 12.24
CA LEU A 173 8.37 7.76 11.10
C LEU A 173 8.78 8.93 10.19
N PRO A 174 8.92 8.72 8.86
CA PRO A 174 9.52 9.70 7.97
C PRO A 174 8.65 10.92 7.69
N PHE A 175 7.33 10.82 7.89
CA PHE A 175 6.39 11.89 7.60
C PHE A 175 5.67 12.38 8.85
N ARG A 176 5.40 13.68 8.94
CA ARG A 176 4.52 14.24 9.99
C ARG A 176 3.08 13.74 9.89
N ASP A 177 2.59 13.50 8.66
CA ASP A 177 1.25 12.96 8.40
C ASP A 177 1.23 11.44 8.60
N GLN A 178 0.56 10.99 9.67
CA GLN A 178 0.40 9.57 9.97
C GLN A 178 -0.34 8.78 8.90
N ARG A 179 -1.24 9.42 8.15
CA ARG A 179 -1.90 8.76 7.02
C ARG A 179 -0.92 8.48 5.90
N LEU A 180 0.08 9.33 5.71
CA LEU A 180 1.14 9.12 4.74
C LEU A 180 2.12 8.04 5.21
N ASN A 181 2.47 8.01 6.50
CA ASN A 181 3.24 6.89 7.09
C ASN A 181 2.54 5.54 6.87
N GLY A 182 1.21 5.50 7.02
CA GLY A 182 0.42 4.29 6.77
C GLY A 182 0.45 3.81 5.30
N LYS A 183 0.92 4.65 4.36
CA LYS A 183 1.12 4.24 2.97
C LYS A 183 2.34 3.36 2.80
N ILE A 184 3.31 3.40 3.71
CA ILE A 184 4.54 2.59 3.63
C ILE A 184 4.19 1.09 3.74
N PRO A 185 3.60 0.58 4.84
CA PRO A 185 3.22 -0.83 4.92
C PRO A 185 2.09 -1.20 3.93
N LYS A 186 1.24 -0.23 3.58
CA LYS A 186 0.21 -0.43 2.56
C LYS A 186 0.77 -0.69 1.18
N MET A 187 1.73 0.12 0.73
CA MET A 187 2.13 0.19 -0.67
C MET A 187 3.48 -0.47 -0.93
N LEU A 188 4.35 -0.54 0.06
CA LEU A 188 5.74 -1.02 -0.08
C LEU A 188 6.01 -2.36 0.66
N PRO A 189 5.09 -3.34 0.71
CA PRO A 189 5.39 -4.60 1.39
C PRO A 189 6.54 -5.36 0.71
N HIS A 190 6.78 -5.15 -0.58
CA HIS A 190 7.91 -5.76 -1.29
C HIS A 190 9.27 -5.19 -0.84
N ARG A 191 9.30 -3.96 -0.28
CA ARG A 191 10.49 -3.39 0.37
C ARG A 191 10.65 -3.87 1.81
N LEU A 192 9.53 -4.13 2.49
CA LEU A 192 9.48 -4.54 3.89
C LEU A 192 9.74 -6.05 4.06
N PHE A 193 9.21 -6.88 3.17
CA PHE A 193 9.29 -8.33 3.21
C PHE A 193 9.97 -8.85 1.94
N PRO A 194 11.31 -8.69 1.80
CA PRO A 194 11.99 -8.91 0.53
C PRO A 194 11.98 -10.37 0.04
N ASN A 195 11.69 -11.33 0.94
CA ASN A 195 11.53 -12.74 0.61
C ASN A 195 10.07 -13.18 0.40
N SER A 196 9.12 -12.24 0.52
CA SER A 196 7.70 -12.51 0.30
C SER A 196 7.39 -12.59 -1.18
N ARG A 197 6.56 -13.57 -1.55
CA ARG A 197 6.01 -13.72 -2.90
C ARG A 197 4.64 -13.08 -3.02
N TYR A 198 3.89 -13.04 -1.92
CA TYR A 198 2.52 -12.54 -1.91
C TYR A 198 2.22 -11.71 -0.67
N SER A 199 1.46 -10.63 -0.85
CA SER A 199 0.96 -9.86 0.29
C SER A 199 -0.50 -9.46 0.16
N ILE A 200 -1.18 -9.42 1.31
CA ILE A 200 -2.54 -8.93 1.47
C ILE A 200 -2.49 -7.73 2.44
N TRP A 201 -2.75 -6.53 1.93
CA TRP A 201 -2.98 -5.38 2.77
C TRP A 201 -4.42 -5.37 3.27
N VAL A 202 -4.63 -5.08 4.56
CA VAL A 202 -5.94 -4.86 5.15
C VAL A 202 -5.93 -3.53 5.91
N ASP A 203 -6.82 -2.61 5.56
CA ASP A 203 -6.98 -1.31 6.24
C ASP A 203 -7.38 -1.52 7.70
N SER A 204 -6.78 -0.77 8.63
CA SER A 204 -6.97 -0.91 10.09
C SER A 204 -8.41 -0.81 10.55
N LYS A 205 -9.27 -0.10 9.82
CA LYS A 205 -10.71 -0.01 10.12
C LYS A 205 -11.52 -1.23 9.65
N SER A 206 -10.85 -2.28 9.19
CA SER A 206 -11.45 -3.46 8.60
C SER A 206 -10.95 -4.73 9.27
N GLN A 207 -11.84 -5.69 9.52
CA GLN A 207 -11.47 -7.02 9.99
C GLN A 207 -11.38 -7.98 8.81
N PHE A 208 -10.25 -8.66 8.65
CA PHE A 208 -10.08 -9.69 7.62
C PHE A 208 -10.81 -10.98 8.00
N ARG A 209 -11.65 -11.50 7.09
CA ARG A 209 -12.60 -12.58 7.41
C ARG A 209 -12.62 -13.75 6.42
N ARG A 210 -11.54 -13.93 5.66
CA ARG A 210 -11.40 -14.98 4.64
C ARG A 210 -9.99 -15.56 4.68
N ASP A 211 -9.88 -16.87 4.45
CA ASP A 211 -8.59 -17.56 4.44
C ASP A 211 -7.65 -16.95 3.37
N PRO A 212 -6.42 -16.54 3.73
CA PRO A 212 -5.51 -15.83 2.84
C PRO A 212 -5.06 -16.66 1.65
N LEU A 213 -4.84 -17.96 1.81
CA LEU A 213 -4.46 -18.85 0.71
C LEU A 213 -5.62 -18.99 -0.28
N GLY A 214 -6.84 -19.13 0.22
CA GLY A 214 -8.04 -19.11 -0.62
C GLY A 214 -8.24 -17.78 -1.35
N VAL A 215 -7.94 -16.66 -0.69
CA VAL A 215 -8.01 -15.32 -1.31
C VAL A 215 -6.98 -15.17 -2.43
N LEU A 216 -5.74 -15.63 -2.23
CA LEU A 216 -4.70 -15.63 -3.25
C LEU A 216 -5.11 -16.51 -4.44
N GLU A 217 -5.62 -17.69 -4.17
CA GLU A 217 -6.08 -18.63 -5.19
C GLU A 217 -7.21 -18.00 -6.03
N ALA A 218 -8.25 -17.48 -5.39
CA ALA A 218 -9.42 -16.97 -6.09
C ALA A 218 -9.14 -15.67 -6.86
N LEU A 219 -8.33 -14.76 -6.29
CA LEU A 219 -8.15 -13.41 -6.84
C LEU A 219 -6.91 -13.26 -7.71
N LEU A 220 -5.89 -14.10 -7.53
CA LEU A 220 -4.65 -14.05 -8.31
C LEU A 220 -4.44 -15.32 -9.14
N TRP A 221 -4.38 -16.50 -8.51
CA TRP A 221 -3.91 -17.71 -9.20
C TRP A 221 -4.90 -18.22 -10.25
N ARG A 222 -6.16 -18.46 -9.86
CA ARG A 222 -7.21 -18.97 -10.76
C ARG A 222 -7.53 -18.02 -11.90
N SER A 223 -7.40 -16.71 -11.64
CA SER A 223 -7.70 -15.67 -12.61
C SER A 223 -6.48 -15.15 -13.37
N ASN A 224 -5.29 -15.68 -13.07
CA ASN A 224 -4.01 -15.31 -13.68
C ASN A 224 -3.68 -13.80 -13.59
N HIS A 225 -3.99 -13.18 -12.44
CA HIS A 225 -3.68 -11.79 -12.12
C HIS A 225 -2.53 -11.67 -11.13
N GLU A 226 -1.88 -10.49 -11.08
CA GLU A 226 -0.77 -10.20 -10.16
C GLU A 226 -1.17 -9.22 -9.06
N LEU A 227 -2.21 -8.42 -9.29
CA LEU A 227 -2.74 -7.47 -8.32
C LEU A 227 -4.26 -7.60 -8.31
N ALA A 228 -4.88 -7.60 -7.14
CA ALA A 228 -6.33 -7.51 -7.01
C ALA A 228 -6.71 -6.42 -6.02
N ILE A 229 -7.67 -5.59 -6.40
CA ILE A 229 -8.14 -4.44 -5.62
C ILE A 229 -9.60 -4.16 -5.94
N SER A 230 -10.34 -3.64 -4.96
CA SER A 230 -11.76 -3.37 -5.13
C SER A 230 -12.00 -2.18 -6.05
N GLU A 231 -13.00 -2.27 -6.92
CA GLU A 231 -13.58 -1.09 -7.57
C GLU A 231 -14.15 -0.12 -6.54
N HIS A 232 -14.09 1.17 -6.88
CA HIS A 232 -14.69 2.21 -6.07
C HIS A 232 -16.23 2.22 -6.20
N GLY A 233 -16.91 2.19 -5.05
CA GLY A 233 -18.35 1.93 -5.00
C GLY A 233 -19.26 3.08 -5.44
N ALA A 234 -18.76 4.31 -5.58
CA ALA A 234 -19.60 5.48 -5.87
C ALA A 234 -19.21 6.20 -7.16
N ARG A 235 -18.01 6.80 -7.17
CA ARG A 235 -17.50 7.62 -8.28
C ARG A 235 -16.67 6.78 -9.25
N SER A 236 -16.52 7.27 -10.47
CA SER A 236 -15.79 6.58 -11.54
C SER A 236 -14.62 7.40 -12.13
N SER A 237 -14.63 8.74 -12.01
CA SER A 237 -13.55 9.63 -12.49
C SER A 237 -12.72 10.26 -11.37
N VAL A 238 -11.43 10.46 -11.63
CA VAL A 238 -10.48 11.19 -10.78
C VAL A 238 -10.98 12.60 -10.45
N TYR A 239 -11.52 13.30 -11.44
CA TYR A 239 -12.00 14.68 -11.29
C TYR A 239 -13.24 14.75 -10.38
N ASP A 240 -14.15 13.78 -10.50
CA ASP A 240 -15.31 13.66 -9.60
C ASP A 240 -14.87 13.27 -8.17
N GLU A 241 -13.87 12.37 -8.03
CA GLU A 241 -13.30 12.03 -6.74
C GLU A 241 -12.62 13.23 -6.08
N ALA A 242 -11.88 14.03 -6.84
CA ALA A 242 -11.19 15.21 -6.33
C ALA A 242 -12.17 16.24 -5.76
N LYS A 243 -13.29 16.51 -6.47
CA LYS A 243 -14.39 17.35 -5.93
C LYS A 243 -14.93 16.78 -4.62
N ALA A 244 -15.11 15.46 -4.52
CA ALA A 244 -15.58 14.80 -3.31
C ALA A 244 -14.56 14.83 -2.17
N VAL A 245 -13.27 14.73 -2.47
CA VAL A 245 -12.16 14.85 -1.50
C VAL A 245 -12.17 16.24 -0.88
N VAL A 246 -12.25 17.29 -1.69
CA VAL A 246 -12.32 18.68 -1.21
C VAL A 246 -13.59 18.90 -0.39
N LYS A 247 -14.76 18.54 -0.93
CA LYS A 247 -16.05 18.70 -0.23
C LYS A 247 -16.10 18.00 1.13
N LYS A 248 -15.38 16.88 1.29
CA LYS A 248 -15.30 16.11 2.54
C LYS A 248 -14.15 16.55 3.46
N ASN A 249 -13.47 17.66 3.16
CA ASN A 249 -12.31 18.17 3.90
C ASN A 249 -11.23 17.10 4.11
N LYS A 250 -11.03 16.27 3.06
CA LYS A 250 -10.07 15.17 3.08
C LYS A 250 -8.68 15.60 2.63
N ALA A 251 -8.58 16.64 1.83
CA ALA A 251 -7.35 17.35 1.47
C ALA A 251 -7.76 18.81 1.19
N THR A 252 -6.81 19.74 1.24
CA THR A 252 -7.09 21.14 0.95
C THR A 252 -7.39 21.33 -0.55
N PRO A 253 -8.22 22.32 -0.93
CA PRO A 253 -8.43 22.67 -2.34
C PRO A 253 -7.13 22.91 -3.10
N GLU A 254 -6.14 23.55 -2.47
CA GLU A 254 -4.85 23.91 -3.04
C GLU A 254 -4.03 22.65 -3.34
N GLU A 255 -3.96 21.71 -2.40
CA GLU A 255 -3.24 20.46 -2.61
C GLU A 255 -3.83 19.63 -3.76
N VAL A 256 -5.16 19.55 -3.80
CA VAL A 256 -5.88 18.83 -4.86
C VAL A 256 -5.69 19.52 -6.22
N LYS A 257 -5.70 20.86 -6.25
CA LYS A 257 -5.49 21.64 -7.48
C LYS A 257 -4.10 21.40 -8.07
N VAL A 258 -3.05 21.35 -7.25
CA VAL A 258 -1.68 21.05 -7.72
C VAL A 258 -1.64 19.67 -8.38
N GLN A 259 -2.21 18.65 -7.75
CA GLN A 259 -2.26 17.28 -8.30
C GLN A 259 -2.99 17.22 -9.64
N LEU A 260 -4.20 17.78 -9.69
CA LEU A 260 -5.02 17.74 -10.91
C LEU A 260 -4.43 18.55 -12.05
N THR A 261 -3.77 19.68 -11.75
CA THR A 261 -3.11 20.51 -12.76
C THR A 261 -1.99 19.71 -13.43
N GLN A 262 -1.15 19.02 -12.64
CA GLN A 262 -0.13 18.14 -13.21
C GLN A 262 -0.76 17.03 -14.05
N TYR A 263 -1.79 16.35 -13.52
CA TYR A 263 -2.40 15.22 -14.24
C TYR A 263 -3.06 15.65 -15.55
N HIS A 264 -3.64 16.85 -15.58
CA HIS A 264 -4.18 17.45 -16.78
C HIS A 264 -3.08 17.80 -17.79
N GLN A 265 -1.98 18.40 -17.34
CA GLN A 265 -0.81 18.70 -18.18
C GLN A 265 -0.19 17.44 -18.79
N ASP A 266 -0.16 16.34 -18.02
CA ASP A 266 0.35 15.05 -18.50
C ASP A 266 -0.60 14.41 -19.51
N GLY A 267 -1.87 14.84 -19.60
CA GLY A 267 -2.87 14.34 -20.55
C GLY A 267 -3.79 13.26 -19.99
N LEU A 268 -3.98 13.17 -18.67
CA LEU A 268 -4.94 12.25 -18.06
C LEU A 268 -6.35 12.50 -18.64
N PRO A 269 -7.02 11.49 -19.22
CA PRO A 269 -8.35 11.65 -19.78
C PRO A 269 -9.40 12.05 -18.74
N GLU A 270 -10.33 12.91 -19.13
CA GLU A 270 -11.50 13.24 -18.30
C GLU A 270 -12.53 12.10 -18.21
N ASP A 271 -12.38 11.07 -19.07
CA ASP A 271 -13.27 9.92 -19.09
C ASP A 271 -13.33 9.24 -17.71
N LYS A 272 -14.53 8.79 -17.37
CA LYS A 272 -14.89 8.11 -16.14
C LYS A 272 -14.47 6.63 -16.16
N ARG A 273 -13.93 6.14 -17.27
CA ARG A 273 -13.55 4.74 -17.44
C ARG A 273 -12.20 4.62 -18.13
N PHE A 274 -11.44 3.59 -17.76
CA PHE A 274 -10.31 3.11 -18.55
C PHE A 274 -10.69 1.74 -19.12
N ASN A 275 -10.64 1.62 -20.45
CA ASN A 275 -10.99 0.39 -21.17
C ASN A 275 -12.37 -0.16 -20.77
N GLY A 276 -13.37 0.72 -20.62
CA GLY A 276 -14.73 0.35 -20.24
C GLY A 276 -14.94 0.00 -18.76
N LYS A 277 -13.90 -0.02 -17.92
CA LYS A 277 -13.98 -0.31 -16.48
C LYS A 277 -13.85 0.95 -15.63
N LYS A 278 -14.40 0.93 -14.40
CA LYS A 278 -14.16 2.02 -13.44
C LYS A 278 -12.67 2.10 -13.14
N ALA A 279 -12.09 3.28 -13.32
CA ALA A 279 -10.67 3.53 -13.06
C ALA A 279 -10.36 3.64 -11.56
N LEU A 280 -11.32 4.13 -10.78
CA LEU A 280 -11.15 4.35 -9.36
C LEU A 280 -11.20 3.04 -8.57
N ALA A 281 -10.25 2.89 -7.66
CA ALA A 281 -10.17 1.79 -6.72
C ALA A 281 -10.52 2.22 -5.29
N GLU A 282 -11.03 1.28 -4.50
CA GLU A 282 -11.10 1.37 -3.06
C GLU A 282 -10.04 0.46 -2.45
N ALA A 283 -8.93 1.07 -2.05
CA ALA A 283 -7.73 0.39 -1.57
C ALA A 283 -7.80 -0.05 -0.09
N SER A 284 -8.98 -0.46 0.41
CA SER A 284 -9.11 -0.94 1.79
C SER A 284 -8.59 -2.38 1.96
N ILE A 285 -8.47 -3.11 0.86
CA ILE A 285 -7.80 -4.40 0.77
C ILE A 285 -7.07 -4.46 -0.58
N ILE A 286 -5.83 -4.96 -0.57
CA ILE A 286 -5.01 -5.10 -1.78
C ILE A 286 -4.32 -6.46 -1.72
N VAL A 287 -4.51 -7.30 -2.72
CA VAL A 287 -3.90 -8.63 -2.82
C VAL A 287 -2.87 -8.61 -3.94
N ARG A 288 -1.64 -9.07 -3.67
CA ARG A 288 -0.48 -8.87 -4.56
C ARG A 288 0.35 -10.13 -4.70
N LYS A 289 0.79 -10.41 -5.93
CA LYS A 289 2.00 -11.17 -6.28
C LYS A 289 3.15 -10.17 -6.44
N HIS A 290 4.29 -10.44 -5.83
CA HIS A 290 5.46 -9.56 -5.92
C HIS A 290 6.25 -9.94 -7.18
N THR A 291 6.04 -9.15 -8.24
CA THR A 291 6.76 -9.24 -9.52
C THR A 291 7.45 -7.90 -9.80
N PRO A 292 8.46 -7.82 -10.67
CA PRO A 292 9.05 -6.54 -11.07
C PRO A 292 7.99 -5.53 -11.55
N THR A 293 7.01 -5.99 -12.35
CA THR A 293 5.87 -5.18 -12.82
C THR A 293 5.00 -4.66 -11.69
N THR A 294 4.53 -5.54 -10.80
CA THR A 294 3.68 -5.13 -9.68
C THR A 294 4.44 -4.25 -8.69
N ASN A 295 5.72 -4.53 -8.44
CA ASN A 295 6.55 -3.73 -7.54
C ASN A 295 6.78 -2.32 -8.10
N LEU A 296 7.10 -2.18 -9.40
CA LEU A 296 7.21 -0.88 -10.06
C LEU A 296 5.90 -0.10 -9.94
N PHE A 297 4.75 -0.72 -10.25
CA PHE A 297 3.45 -0.08 -10.12
C PHE A 297 3.21 0.46 -8.70
N MET A 298 3.50 -0.35 -7.69
CA MET A 298 3.33 0.04 -6.29
C MET A 298 4.29 1.17 -5.88
N CYS A 299 5.54 1.17 -6.37
CA CYS A 299 6.50 2.26 -6.15
C CYS A 299 6.03 3.57 -6.78
N LEU A 300 5.62 3.55 -8.05
CA LEU A 300 5.10 4.73 -8.75
C LEU A 300 3.85 5.27 -8.06
N TRP A 301 2.94 4.38 -7.63
CA TRP A 301 1.76 4.79 -6.89
C TRP A 301 2.11 5.41 -5.54
N PHE A 302 3.07 4.86 -4.80
CA PHE A 302 3.56 5.46 -3.57
C PHE A 302 4.17 6.86 -3.82
N ASN A 303 4.99 7.01 -4.87
CA ASN A 303 5.62 8.29 -5.21
C ASN A 303 4.60 9.38 -5.51
N GLU A 304 3.55 9.06 -6.26
CA GLU A 304 2.46 10.00 -6.55
C GLU A 304 1.69 10.40 -5.29
N VAL A 305 1.47 9.46 -4.36
CA VAL A 305 0.83 9.72 -3.06
C VAL A 305 1.70 10.62 -2.17
N VAL A 306 3.01 10.40 -2.14
CA VAL A 306 3.96 11.27 -1.42
C VAL A 306 4.01 12.66 -2.04
N ARG A 307 4.17 12.75 -3.36
CA ARG A 307 4.36 14.01 -4.08
C ARG A 307 3.15 14.94 -3.94
N PHE A 308 1.94 14.40 -4.05
CA PHE A 308 0.74 15.21 -4.22
C PHE A 308 -0.19 15.21 -3.02
N THR A 309 -0.99 14.16 -2.84
CA THR A 309 -1.93 14.04 -1.73
C THR A 309 -1.92 12.62 -1.19
N SER A 310 -2.14 12.46 0.12
CA SER A 310 -2.28 11.14 0.75
C SER A 310 -3.55 10.37 0.33
N ARG A 311 -4.32 10.92 -0.62
CA ARG A 311 -5.54 10.35 -1.20
C ARG A 311 -5.19 9.48 -2.40
N ASP A 312 -4.84 8.25 -2.07
CA ASP A 312 -4.49 7.17 -3.00
C ASP A 312 -5.51 6.91 -4.12
N GLN A 313 -6.78 7.26 -3.91
CA GLN A 313 -7.85 7.21 -4.93
C GLN A 313 -7.59 8.15 -6.13
N LEU A 314 -6.87 9.26 -5.93
CA LEU A 314 -6.56 10.19 -7.02
C LEU A 314 -5.37 9.70 -7.86
N SER A 315 -4.37 9.09 -7.22
CA SER A 315 -3.13 8.67 -7.88
C SER A 315 -3.18 7.26 -8.48
N PHE A 316 -3.98 6.33 -7.93
CA PHE A 316 -4.12 4.97 -8.48
C PHE A 316 -4.52 4.96 -9.97
N PRO A 317 -5.63 5.60 -10.38
CA PRO A 317 -6.06 5.65 -11.78
C PRO A 317 -5.04 6.34 -12.67
N TYR A 318 -4.35 7.37 -12.16
CA TYR A 318 -3.29 8.05 -12.89
C TYR A 318 -2.13 7.12 -13.23
N VAL A 319 -1.62 6.36 -12.25
CA VAL A 319 -0.53 5.40 -12.46
C VAL A 319 -0.97 4.27 -13.38
N LEU A 320 -2.20 3.78 -13.22
CA LEU A 320 -2.80 2.78 -14.11
C LEU A 320 -2.81 3.24 -15.57
N TRP A 321 -3.20 4.50 -15.80
CA TRP A 321 -3.23 5.12 -17.12
C TRP A 321 -1.81 5.34 -17.68
N ARG A 322 -0.88 5.91 -16.90
CA ARG A 322 0.51 6.13 -17.32
C ARG A 322 1.21 4.83 -17.73
N LEU A 323 0.95 3.75 -17.00
CA LEU A 323 1.48 2.42 -17.30
C LEU A 323 0.64 1.65 -18.33
N LYS A 324 -0.37 2.26 -18.97
CA LYS A 324 -1.17 1.66 -20.06
C LYS A 324 -1.68 0.24 -19.78
N GLY A 325 -1.99 -0.08 -18.52
CA GLY A 325 -2.44 -1.43 -18.16
C GLY A 325 -1.38 -2.53 -18.20
N LEU A 326 -0.09 -2.19 -18.10
CA LEU A 326 1.03 -3.14 -18.02
C LEU A 326 0.89 -4.20 -16.91
N ASN A 327 -0.01 -3.98 -15.95
CA ASN A 327 -0.27 -4.88 -14.84
C ASN A 327 -1.53 -5.71 -15.10
N ARG A 328 -1.45 -7.02 -14.80
CA ARG A 328 -2.62 -7.90 -14.76
C ARG A 328 -3.40 -7.65 -13.48
N ILE A 329 -4.25 -6.60 -13.48
CA ILE A 329 -5.01 -6.15 -12.31
C ILE A 329 -6.45 -6.67 -12.36
N ASN A 330 -6.82 -7.43 -11.32
CA ASN A 330 -8.19 -7.82 -11.01
C ASN A 330 -8.89 -6.71 -10.20
N MET A 331 -9.60 -5.83 -10.92
CA MET A 331 -10.51 -4.85 -10.31
C MET A 331 -11.82 -5.53 -9.95
N PHE A 332 -11.95 -6.07 -8.73
CA PHE A 332 -13.11 -6.86 -8.31
C PHE A 332 -14.26 -5.99 -7.76
N PRO A 333 -15.52 -6.44 -7.84
CA PRO A 333 -16.66 -5.64 -7.41
C PRO A 333 -16.72 -5.44 -5.89
N VAL A 334 -17.43 -4.38 -5.47
CA VAL A 334 -17.61 -4.02 -4.05
C VAL A 334 -18.16 -5.17 -3.20
N CYS A 335 -18.99 -6.05 -3.76
CA CYS A 335 -19.53 -7.19 -3.00
C CYS A 335 -18.43 -8.21 -2.64
N THR A 336 -17.45 -8.46 -3.51
CA THR A 336 -16.26 -9.27 -3.21
C THR A 336 -15.47 -8.65 -2.06
N ARG A 337 -15.31 -7.32 -2.05
CA ARG A 337 -14.69 -6.61 -0.93
C ARG A 337 -15.42 -6.86 0.38
N LYS A 338 -16.76 -6.77 0.37
CA LYS A 338 -17.60 -7.02 1.56
C LYS A 338 -17.52 -8.47 2.06
N ASP A 339 -17.24 -9.42 1.17
CA ASP A 339 -16.96 -10.80 1.58
C ASP A 339 -15.60 -10.94 2.25
N LEU A 340 -14.59 -10.21 1.78
CA LEU A 340 -13.21 -10.28 2.30
C LEU A 340 -13.04 -9.64 3.67
N VAL A 341 -13.77 -8.55 3.95
CA VAL A 341 -13.60 -7.76 5.18
C VAL A 341 -14.92 -7.30 5.80
N ASN A 342 -14.99 -7.30 7.14
CA ASN A 342 -16.01 -6.53 7.86
C ASN A 342 -15.54 -5.08 7.99
N SER A 343 -16.41 -4.11 7.71
CA SER A 343 -16.11 -2.69 7.90
C SER A 343 -16.50 -2.25 9.31
N MET A 344 -15.52 -1.89 10.13
CA MET A 344 -15.73 -1.49 11.53
C MET A 344 -15.79 0.04 11.70
N GLY A 345 -15.07 0.77 10.85
CA GLY A 345 -14.97 2.24 10.92
C GLY A 345 -13.80 2.72 11.78
N HIS A 346 -13.49 4.02 11.73
CA HIS A 346 -12.45 4.59 12.57
C HIS A 346 -12.98 4.86 13.96
N ILE A 347 -12.21 4.48 14.98
CA ILE A 347 -12.62 4.70 16.38
C ILE A 347 -12.27 6.13 16.79
N ARG A 348 -11.08 6.61 16.42
CA ARG A 348 -10.59 7.96 16.76
C ARG A 348 -9.80 8.57 15.60
N LYS A 349 -9.60 9.89 15.64
CA LYS A 349 -8.66 10.55 14.73
C LYS A 349 -7.23 10.27 15.19
N ALA A 350 -6.38 9.81 14.30
CA ALA A 350 -4.95 9.65 14.56
C ALA A 350 -4.31 10.98 14.98
N LYS A 351 -3.46 10.94 16.01
CA LYS A 351 -2.71 12.11 16.49
C LYS A 351 -1.53 12.39 15.55
N PRO A 352 -1.34 13.64 15.08
CA PRO A 352 -0.14 14.01 14.33
C PRO A 352 1.10 13.91 15.21
N LEU A 353 2.27 13.70 14.60
CA LEU A 353 3.55 13.80 15.32
C LEU A 353 3.77 15.25 15.74
N THR A 354 3.89 15.50 17.04
CA THR A 354 4.34 16.78 17.59
C THR A 354 5.87 16.78 17.60
N ASN A 355 6.52 17.81 17.06
CA ASN A 355 7.98 17.93 17.18
C ASN A 355 8.34 17.99 18.68
N SER A 356 9.00 16.97 19.22
CA SER A 356 9.85 17.17 20.39
C SER A 356 10.99 18.08 19.93
N LYS A 357 11.07 19.27 20.54
CA LYS A 357 12.17 20.20 20.37
C LYS A 357 13.50 19.56 20.74
#